data_AF-C5T0S7-F1
#
_entry.id   AF-C5T0S7-F1
#
_cell.length_a   1.000
_cell.length_b   1.000
_cell.length_c   1.000
_cell.angle_alpha   90.00
_cell.angle_beta   90.00
_cell.angle_gamma   90.00
#
_symmetry.space_group_name_H-M   'P 1'
#
loop_
_entity.id
_entity.type
_entity.pdbx_description
1 polymer ?
#
loop_
_entity_poly.entity_id
_entity_poly.type
_entity_poly.pdbx_seq_one_letter_code
_entity_poly.pdbx_strand_id
1 'polypeptide(L)'
;MQGFTTRHLRRWTILAIGLAASLPALAQYTSDIDIYSGTSTMDPPNVLILLDNTANWNNAFTNEIAAIVSTIRALPANKYRVGLMLFTETGSPNSNVDGGYIRAAVRPLDDVYKTKFTDLLLSLDKLGDKSNGGKAGKTMAEAYYYFTGAAPNSGNNKVKADYAGNVFGAAASQAIYALPNNALPSFPGSPYSSPFIEACARNFIIYISNGAAQDNNADNAEASRRLSDAYAAIPLARPADITDLTPNGSQGNYADEWAWFMKSSPSKITTYTLDVDPITTGQGPGWSALLSSMATHSGGEYFAVSSAGTDLALKLTSIFNQLQPSDSVFSSASLPVSVNARGTYQNQVFMGMFRPDPDSQPRWRGNLKQYKFGYDIPTDTLFLAGADGNAAVSGASGFISPTAISFWTSSSTFWTKEPMGTPPTSSDSPDGEVVEKGGWRN
;
A
#
# COMPACT_ATOMS: atom_id res chain seq x y z
N MET A 1 45.56 -63.52 31.79
CA MET A 1 44.40 -62.85 31.16
C MET A 1 44.88 -61.52 30.58
N GLN A 2 44.22 -61.02 29.53
CA GLN A 2 44.50 -59.76 28.79
C GLN A 2 45.21 -59.94 27.44
N GLY A 3 44.55 -60.66 26.54
CA GLY A 3 44.78 -60.62 25.08
C GLY A 3 43.55 -60.16 24.30
N PHE A 4 42.66 -59.35 24.91
CA PHE A 4 41.30 -59.11 24.38
C PHE A 4 40.95 -57.66 24.02
N THR A 5 41.84 -56.68 24.22
CA THR A 5 41.41 -55.26 24.19
C THR A 5 41.77 -54.46 22.94
N THR A 6 42.58 -54.97 22.01
CA THR A 6 43.03 -54.17 20.84
C THR A 6 42.27 -54.44 19.54
N ARG A 7 41.53 -55.55 19.41
CA ARG A 7 40.74 -55.85 18.19
C ARG A 7 39.36 -55.20 18.16
N HIS A 8 38.79 -54.85 19.32
CA HIS A 8 37.48 -54.22 19.37
C HIS A 8 37.53 -52.72 19.07
N LEU A 9 38.57 -51.98 19.51
CA LEU A 9 38.66 -50.54 19.23
C LEU A 9 38.72 -50.21 17.73
N ARG A 10 39.44 -51.01 16.92
CA ARG A 10 39.57 -50.78 15.47
C ARG A 10 38.28 -51.00 14.68
N ARG A 11 37.34 -51.82 15.18
CA ARG A 11 36.06 -52.06 14.50
C ARG A 11 35.05 -50.93 14.73
N TRP A 12 35.15 -50.24 15.87
CA TRP A 12 34.28 -49.09 16.17
C TRP A 12 34.73 -47.80 15.48
N THR A 13 36.03 -47.65 15.20
CA THR A 13 36.53 -46.47 14.45
C THR A 13 36.17 -46.51 12.97
N ILE A 14 36.12 -47.69 12.35
CA ILE A 14 35.73 -47.83 10.93
C ILE A 14 34.23 -47.61 10.73
N LEU A 15 33.39 -47.99 11.71
CA LEU A 15 31.95 -47.72 11.65
C LEU A 15 31.62 -46.23 11.85
N ALA A 16 32.39 -45.52 12.69
CA ALA A 16 32.20 -44.09 12.94
C ALA A 16 32.62 -43.20 11.75
N ILE A 17 33.60 -43.64 10.94
CA ILE A 17 34.03 -42.91 9.72
C ILE A 17 33.08 -43.21 8.55
N GLY A 18 32.46 -44.40 8.51
CA GLY A 18 31.44 -44.74 7.50
C GLY A 18 30.10 -44.00 7.66
N LEU A 19 29.69 -43.70 8.90
CA LEU A 19 28.45 -42.94 9.16
C LEU A 19 28.59 -41.42 8.95
N ALA A 20 29.81 -40.90 8.95
CA ALA A 20 30.07 -39.48 8.65
C ALA A 20 30.10 -39.16 7.15
N ALA A 21 30.15 -40.19 6.29
CA ALA A 21 30.20 -40.05 4.83
C ALA A 21 28.85 -40.23 4.13
N SER A 22 27.75 -40.38 4.88
CA SER A 22 26.38 -40.50 4.34
C SER A 22 25.45 -39.36 4.76
N LEU A 23 26.00 -38.21 5.17
CA LEU A 23 25.24 -36.98 5.06
C LEU A 23 24.99 -36.79 3.56
N PRO A 24 23.74 -36.72 3.08
CA PRO A 24 23.53 -36.21 1.75
C PRO A 24 24.23 -34.87 1.74
N ALA A 25 25.12 -34.67 0.78
CA ALA A 25 25.48 -33.35 0.33
C ALA A 25 24.16 -32.67 -0.05
N LEU A 26 23.49 -32.08 0.93
CA LEU A 26 22.83 -30.81 0.76
C LEU A 26 23.98 -29.84 0.48
N ALA A 27 24.53 -29.97 -0.72
CA ALA A 27 25.11 -28.84 -1.38
C ALA A 27 24.04 -27.77 -1.23
N GLN A 28 24.36 -26.76 -0.42
CA GLN A 28 23.80 -25.44 -0.62
C GLN A 28 24.15 -25.11 -2.07
N TYR A 29 23.26 -25.51 -2.99
CA TYR A 29 23.13 -24.83 -4.25
C TYR A 29 22.67 -23.44 -3.85
N THR A 30 23.64 -22.57 -3.57
CA THR A 30 23.46 -21.13 -3.73
C THR A 30 23.30 -20.93 -5.24
N SER A 31 22.17 -21.37 -5.79
CA SER A 31 21.74 -20.88 -7.07
C SER A 31 21.41 -19.42 -6.85
N ASP A 32 21.87 -18.56 -7.74
CA ASP A 32 21.48 -17.16 -7.92
C ASP A 32 19.95 -16.96 -7.89
N ILE A 33 19.15 -18.03 -7.79
CA ILE A 33 17.75 -17.94 -7.41
C ILE A 33 17.57 -17.23 -6.07
N ASP A 34 18.42 -17.33 -5.05
CA ASP A 34 18.17 -16.73 -3.73
C ASP A 34 18.20 -15.19 -3.70
N ILE A 35 18.94 -14.54 -4.60
CA ILE A 35 18.84 -13.09 -4.84
C ILE A 35 17.54 -12.70 -5.55
N TYR A 36 16.88 -13.64 -6.24
CA TYR A 36 15.66 -13.41 -7.03
C TYR A 36 14.37 -14.00 -6.41
N SER A 37 14.50 -15.10 -5.67
CA SER A 37 13.54 -15.80 -4.81
C SER A 37 13.70 -15.37 -3.37
N GLY A 38 14.53 -14.34 -3.14
CA GLY A 38 14.27 -13.43 -2.07
C GLY A 38 12.80 -13.04 -2.15
N THR A 39 11.98 -13.76 -1.40
CA THR A 39 11.35 -13.09 -0.29
C THR A 39 12.46 -12.28 0.38
N SER A 40 12.74 -11.08 -0.15
CA SER A 40 12.63 -9.98 0.77
C SER A 40 11.30 -10.29 1.45
N THR A 41 11.35 -10.68 2.71
CA THR A 41 10.26 -10.39 3.60
C THR A 41 10.14 -8.88 3.50
N MET A 42 9.57 -8.39 2.40
CA MET A 42 9.36 -6.99 2.16
C MET A 42 8.35 -6.71 3.24
N ASP A 43 8.88 -6.08 4.28
CA ASP A 43 8.21 -5.95 5.55
C ASP A 43 6.76 -5.53 5.25
N PRO A 44 5.74 -6.24 5.79
CA PRO A 44 4.37 -6.02 5.38
C PRO A 44 4.06 -4.52 5.34
N PRO A 45 3.48 -4.00 4.25
CA PRO A 45 3.35 -2.57 4.06
C PRO A 45 2.55 -1.96 5.21
N ASN A 46 2.99 -0.80 5.67
CA ASN A 46 2.30 -0.02 6.68
C ASN A 46 1.17 0.75 6.01
N VAL A 47 -0.07 0.47 6.37
CA VAL A 47 -1.27 1.12 5.85
C VAL A 47 -1.97 1.84 6.97
N LEU A 48 -2.02 3.17 6.90
CA LEU A 48 -2.81 3.99 7.79
C LEU A 48 -4.13 4.35 7.09
N ILE A 49 -5.25 3.87 7.61
CA ILE A 49 -6.57 4.33 7.19
C ILE A 49 -6.83 5.65 7.90
N LEU A 50 -6.92 6.74 7.14
CA LEU A 50 -7.33 8.05 7.64
C LEU A 50 -8.80 8.22 7.29
N LEU A 51 -9.66 8.12 8.28
CA LEU A 51 -11.11 8.15 8.10
C LEU A 51 -11.67 9.51 8.49
N ASP A 52 -12.39 10.13 7.56
CA ASP A 52 -13.12 11.37 7.76
C ASP A 52 -14.37 11.15 8.62
N ASN A 53 -14.22 11.40 9.92
CA ASN A 53 -15.28 11.38 10.93
C ASN A 53 -15.98 12.74 11.13
N THR A 54 -15.98 13.62 10.13
CA THR A 54 -16.73 14.90 10.20
C THR A 54 -18.24 14.70 10.12
N ALA A 55 -19.01 15.79 10.20
CA ALA A 55 -20.48 15.72 10.16
C ALA A 55 -21.05 15.06 8.89
N ASN A 56 -20.30 15.09 7.78
CA ASN A 56 -20.72 14.48 6.52
C ASN A 56 -20.75 12.94 6.60
N TRP A 57 -19.97 12.36 7.51
CA TRP A 57 -19.91 10.92 7.78
C TRP A 57 -21.27 10.30 8.13
N ASN A 58 -22.18 11.07 8.74
CA ASN A 58 -23.48 10.56 9.21
C ASN A 58 -24.31 9.83 8.15
N ASN A 59 -24.18 10.22 6.88
CA ASN A 59 -24.95 9.63 5.79
C ASN A 59 -24.36 8.29 5.33
N ALA A 60 -23.03 8.21 5.21
CA ALA A 60 -22.32 7.03 4.73
C ALA A 60 -21.96 6.02 5.84
N PHE A 61 -21.96 6.46 7.12
CA PHE A 61 -21.42 5.75 8.29
C PHE A 61 -21.64 4.24 8.28
N THR A 62 -22.90 3.79 8.22
CA THR A 62 -23.24 2.36 8.37
C THR A 62 -22.64 1.54 7.24
N ASN A 63 -22.75 2.01 6.00
CA ASN A 63 -22.27 1.28 4.83
C ASN A 63 -20.74 1.35 4.73
N GLU A 64 -20.16 2.50 5.07
CA GLU A 64 -18.73 2.71 5.04
C GLU A 64 -17.99 1.81 6.06
N ILE A 65 -18.46 1.78 7.31
CA ILE A 65 -17.91 0.86 8.33
C ILE A 65 -18.07 -0.60 7.90
N ALA A 66 -19.23 -0.98 7.34
CA ALA A 66 -19.44 -2.33 6.83
C ALA A 66 -18.46 -2.68 5.68
N ALA A 67 -18.19 -1.74 4.77
CA ALA A 67 -17.27 -1.93 3.66
C ALA A 67 -15.81 -2.04 4.13
N ILE A 68 -15.38 -1.20 5.08
CA ILE A 68 -14.03 -1.30 5.65
C ILE A 68 -13.87 -2.62 6.41
N VAL A 69 -14.84 -2.99 7.26
CA VAL A 69 -14.80 -4.25 8.03
C VAL A 69 -14.78 -5.47 7.12
N SER A 70 -15.63 -5.52 6.10
CA SER A 70 -15.65 -6.64 5.15
C SER A 70 -14.34 -6.76 4.38
N THR A 71 -13.74 -5.63 3.96
CA THR A 71 -12.43 -5.62 3.31
C THR A 71 -11.35 -6.16 4.24
N ILE A 72 -11.23 -5.63 5.46
CA ILE A 72 -10.20 -6.05 6.43
C ILE A 72 -10.34 -7.54 6.79
N ARG A 73 -11.56 -8.04 6.93
CA ARG A 73 -11.82 -9.48 7.16
C ARG A 73 -11.38 -10.36 5.99
N ALA A 74 -11.52 -9.87 4.76
CA ALA A 74 -11.13 -10.59 3.56
C ALA A 74 -9.61 -10.58 3.31
N LEU A 75 -8.86 -9.64 3.89
CA LEU A 75 -7.41 -9.61 3.75
C LEU A 75 -6.77 -10.87 4.37
N PRO A 76 -5.72 -11.44 3.76
CA PRO A 76 -4.94 -12.51 4.39
C PRO A 76 -4.22 -12.00 5.65
N ALA A 77 -4.08 -12.87 6.65
CA ALA A 77 -3.33 -12.54 7.88
C ALA A 77 -1.84 -12.30 7.58
N ASN A 78 -1.20 -11.42 8.37
CA ASN A 78 0.23 -11.12 8.32
C ASN A 78 0.78 -10.56 6.99
N LYS A 79 -0.10 -10.17 6.05
CA LYS A 79 0.32 -9.58 4.77
C LYS A 79 0.37 -8.05 4.78
N TYR A 80 -0.21 -7.41 5.78
CA TYR A 80 -0.25 -5.95 5.93
C TYR A 80 -0.05 -5.58 7.39
N ARG A 81 0.38 -4.34 7.63
CA ARG A 81 0.24 -3.68 8.94
C ARG A 81 -0.81 -2.59 8.78
N VAL A 82 -1.82 -2.54 9.66
CA VAL A 82 -2.95 -1.62 9.49
C VAL A 82 -3.18 -0.81 10.77
N GLY A 83 -3.42 0.48 10.61
CA GLY A 83 -3.82 1.39 11.67
C GLY A 83 -5.00 2.26 11.26
N LEU A 84 -5.55 2.99 12.23
CA LEU A 84 -6.67 3.90 12.05
C LEU A 84 -6.31 5.28 12.64
N MET A 85 -6.44 6.30 11.82
CA MET A 85 -6.41 7.71 12.20
C MET A 85 -7.79 8.33 11.97
N LEU A 86 -8.19 9.20 12.89
CA LEU A 86 -9.41 10.02 12.79
C LEU A 86 -9.04 11.49 12.95
N PHE A 87 -9.90 12.39 12.46
CA PHE A 87 -9.82 13.79 12.86
C PHE A 87 -10.12 13.93 14.35
N THR A 88 -9.56 14.98 14.96
CA THR A 88 -9.81 15.31 16.36
C THR A 88 -11.30 15.39 16.67
N GLU A 89 -11.72 14.68 17.71
CA GLU A 89 -13.11 14.57 18.11
C GLU A 89 -13.62 15.80 18.88
N THR A 90 -14.93 15.95 18.90
CA THR A 90 -15.62 16.94 19.73
C THR A 90 -15.49 16.61 21.23
N GLY A 91 -15.54 17.66 22.06
CA GLY A 91 -15.58 17.54 23.51
C GLY A 91 -14.22 17.72 24.16
N SER A 92 -14.22 18.08 25.44
CA SER A 92 -13.01 18.24 26.24
C SER A 92 -12.53 16.87 26.74
N PRO A 93 -11.22 16.58 26.73
CA PRO A 93 -10.09 17.42 26.31
C PRO A 93 -9.75 17.33 24.80
N ASN A 94 -10.54 16.61 24.00
CA ASN A 94 -10.21 16.27 22.61
C ASN A 94 -10.18 17.47 21.65
N SER A 95 -10.94 18.52 21.90
CA SER A 95 -11.10 19.66 20.98
C SER A 95 -10.16 20.83 21.29
N ASN A 96 -9.05 20.60 22.00
CA ASN A 96 -8.11 21.64 22.42
C ASN A 96 -7.10 22.05 21.32
N VAL A 97 -6.63 21.07 20.54
CA VAL A 97 -5.70 21.24 19.42
C VAL A 97 -6.21 20.38 18.28
N ASP A 98 -6.58 21.02 17.17
CA ASP A 98 -7.18 20.33 16.02
C ASP A 98 -6.15 19.72 15.08
N GLY A 99 -6.56 18.66 14.40
CA GLY A 99 -5.76 17.91 13.44
C GLY A 99 -6.21 16.46 13.41
N GLY A 100 -5.26 15.53 13.53
CA GLY A 100 -5.50 14.10 13.56
C GLY A 100 -5.10 13.46 14.88
N TYR A 101 -5.55 12.24 15.11
CA TYR A 101 -4.99 11.40 16.16
C TYR A 101 -5.08 9.92 15.80
N ILE A 102 -4.16 9.12 16.34
CA ILE A 102 -4.12 7.68 16.08
C ILE A 102 -5.12 6.98 17.01
N ARG A 103 -6.21 6.47 16.44
CA ARG A 103 -7.25 5.70 17.14
C ARG A 103 -6.83 4.25 17.35
N ALA A 104 -6.03 3.71 16.42
CA ALA A 104 -5.35 2.43 16.55
C ALA A 104 -4.01 2.50 15.80
N ALA A 105 -2.91 2.20 16.49
CA ALA A 105 -1.57 2.17 15.93
C ALA A 105 -1.46 1.13 14.81
N VAL A 106 -0.62 1.41 13.83
CA VAL A 106 -0.29 0.48 12.75
C VAL A 106 0.42 -0.74 13.34
N ARG A 107 -0.23 -1.90 13.27
CA ARG A 107 0.28 -3.19 13.78
C ARG A 107 0.13 -4.29 12.72
N PRO A 108 0.94 -5.36 12.79
CA PRO A 108 0.75 -6.54 11.96
C PRO A 108 -0.70 -7.04 12.03
N LEU A 109 -1.33 -7.19 10.86
CA LEU A 109 -2.70 -7.67 10.75
C LEU A 109 -2.75 -9.19 10.87
N ASP A 110 -2.28 -9.72 12.01
CA ASP A 110 -2.48 -11.11 12.42
C ASP A 110 -3.95 -11.38 12.75
N ASP A 111 -4.33 -12.63 12.96
CA ASP A 111 -5.74 -12.98 13.20
C ASP A 111 -6.29 -12.36 14.49
N VAL A 112 -5.46 -12.18 15.52
CA VAL A 112 -5.88 -11.62 16.82
C VAL A 112 -6.15 -10.13 16.68
N TYR A 113 -5.22 -9.39 16.10
CA TYR A 113 -5.35 -7.96 15.87
C TYR A 113 -6.45 -7.67 14.86
N LYS A 114 -6.58 -8.48 13.80
CA LYS A 114 -7.65 -8.34 12.81
C LYS A 114 -9.03 -8.40 13.45
N THR A 115 -9.30 -9.39 14.31
CA THR A 115 -10.58 -9.47 15.03
C THR A 115 -10.80 -8.20 15.88
N LYS A 116 -9.83 -7.84 16.73
CA LYS A 116 -9.92 -6.66 17.61
C LYS A 116 -10.12 -5.36 16.83
N PHE A 117 -9.42 -5.20 15.71
CA PHE A 117 -9.50 -4.02 14.85
C PHE A 117 -10.86 -3.92 14.18
N THR A 118 -11.42 -5.05 13.70
CA THR A 118 -12.78 -5.05 13.15
C THR A 118 -13.85 -4.80 14.21
N ASP A 119 -13.65 -5.30 15.44
CA ASP A 119 -14.55 -5.01 16.56
C ASP A 119 -14.47 -3.53 16.97
N LEU A 120 -13.28 -2.92 16.92
CA LEU A 120 -13.11 -1.47 17.11
C LEU A 120 -13.91 -0.69 16.06
N LEU A 121 -13.74 -1.02 14.78
CA LEU A 121 -14.45 -0.36 13.68
C LEU A 121 -15.98 -0.47 13.85
N LEU A 122 -16.48 -1.65 14.21
CA LEU A 122 -17.91 -1.88 14.49
C LEU A 122 -18.41 -1.15 15.75
N SER A 123 -17.50 -0.78 16.66
CA SER A 123 -17.83 -0.05 17.89
C SER A 123 -17.82 1.47 17.74
N LEU A 124 -17.38 1.99 16.59
CA LEU A 124 -17.42 3.43 16.34
C LEU A 124 -18.87 3.92 16.39
N ASP A 125 -19.05 5.17 16.80
CA ASP A 125 -20.34 5.85 16.86
C ASP A 125 -20.27 7.18 16.11
N LYS A 126 -21.23 7.41 15.21
CA LYS A 126 -21.27 8.61 14.35
C LYS A 126 -21.38 9.93 15.11
N LEU A 127 -21.87 9.92 16.35
CA LEU A 127 -21.95 11.11 17.22
C LEU A 127 -20.82 11.12 18.25
N GLY A 128 -20.55 9.97 18.85
CA GLY A 128 -19.56 9.78 19.89
C GLY A 128 -18.13 9.93 19.39
N ASP A 129 -17.84 9.53 18.15
CA ASP A 129 -16.54 9.69 17.49
C ASP A 129 -16.56 10.83 16.45
N LYS A 130 -17.51 11.76 16.53
CA LYS A 130 -17.64 12.88 15.58
C LYS A 130 -16.54 13.92 15.77
N SER A 131 -15.89 14.30 14.68
CA SER A 131 -14.90 15.38 14.65
C SER A 131 -15.49 16.74 15.02
N ASN A 132 -14.68 17.59 15.67
CA ASN A 132 -15.00 19.00 15.91
C ASN A 132 -14.83 19.88 14.66
N GLY A 133 -14.35 19.31 13.56
CA GLY A 133 -14.25 19.93 12.25
C GLY A 133 -13.09 19.32 11.47
N GLY A 134 -13.30 19.01 10.19
CA GLY A 134 -12.25 18.46 9.34
C GLY A 134 -11.13 19.48 9.15
N LYS A 135 -9.89 19.06 9.38
CA LYS A 135 -8.68 19.87 9.21
C LYS A 135 -7.64 19.13 8.41
N ALA A 136 -7.84 19.02 7.10
CA ALA A 136 -7.16 18.03 6.26
C ALA A 136 -5.64 18.24 6.25
N GLY A 137 -5.16 19.46 5.96
CA GLY A 137 -3.73 19.77 5.97
C GLY A 137 -3.06 19.50 7.32
N LYS A 138 -3.70 19.88 8.44
CA LYS A 138 -3.17 19.62 9.80
C LYS A 138 -3.17 18.14 10.16
N THR A 139 -4.13 17.38 9.65
CA THR A 139 -4.25 15.93 9.88
C THR A 139 -3.21 15.16 9.07
N MET A 140 -2.96 15.55 7.82
CA MET A 140 -1.88 15.00 7.01
C MET A 140 -0.51 15.30 7.63
N ALA A 141 -0.31 16.48 8.22
CA ALA A 141 0.88 16.78 9.01
C ALA A 141 1.03 15.84 10.22
N GLU A 142 -0.06 15.56 10.95
CA GLU A 142 -0.03 14.63 12.08
C GLU A 142 0.30 13.19 11.63
N ALA A 143 -0.23 12.76 10.48
CA ALA A 143 0.11 11.45 9.91
C ALA A 143 1.60 11.34 9.61
N TYR A 144 2.21 12.40 9.04
CA TYR A 144 3.67 12.46 8.85
C TYR A 144 4.43 12.34 10.17
N TYR A 145 4.00 13.05 11.22
CA TYR A 145 4.63 12.96 12.55
C TYR A 145 4.54 11.56 13.14
N TYR A 146 3.42 10.88 12.96
CA TYR A 146 3.28 9.50 13.38
C TYR A 146 4.25 8.56 12.64
N PHE A 147 4.30 8.64 11.30
CA PHE A 147 5.21 7.81 10.51
C PHE A 147 6.69 8.10 10.78
N THR A 148 7.05 9.34 11.11
CA THR A 148 8.44 9.72 11.40
C THR A 148 8.83 9.61 12.87
N GLY A 149 7.89 9.29 13.76
CA GLY A 149 8.15 9.25 15.20
C GLY A 149 8.49 10.63 15.76
N ALA A 150 7.93 11.69 15.17
CA ALA A 150 8.11 13.05 15.67
C ALA A 150 7.20 13.31 16.87
N ALA A 151 7.38 14.47 17.52
CA ALA A 151 6.47 14.91 18.56
C ALA A 151 5.06 15.14 17.98
N PRO A 152 4.00 14.59 18.58
CA PRO A 152 2.63 14.89 18.16
C PRO A 152 2.34 16.38 18.36
N ASN A 153 1.59 16.96 17.44
CA ASN A 153 1.01 18.29 17.66
C ASN A 153 -0.40 18.17 18.25
N SER A 154 -1.22 17.35 17.60
CA SER A 154 -2.65 17.20 17.91
C SER A 154 -2.99 15.80 18.40
N GLY A 155 -2.18 14.76 18.15
CA GLY A 155 -2.67 13.41 18.41
C GLY A 155 -2.45 12.86 19.82
N ASN A 156 -1.78 13.60 20.72
CA ASN A 156 -1.78 13.31 22.15
C ASN A 156 -2.91 14.06 22.87
N ASN A 157 -3.11 13.76 24.16
CA ASN A 157 -4.18 14.34 24.98
C ASN A 157 -5.60 14.08 24.44
N LYS A 158 -5.79 13.03 23.64
CA LYS A 158 -7.11 12.56 23.19
C LYS A 158 -7.48 11.32 23.98
N VAL A 159 -8.68 11.33 24.57
CA VAL A 159 -9.13 10.25 25.47
C VAL A 159 -9.24 8.91 24.74
N LYS A 160 -9.41 8.96 23.42
CA LYS A 160 -9.53 7.82 22.52
C LYS A 160 -8.29 7.54 21.68
N ALA A 161 -7.17 8.24 21.92
CA ALA A 161 -5.92 7.90 21.26
C ALA A 161 -5.38 6.55 21.75
N ASP A 162 -4.67 5.86 20.87
CA ASP A 162 -3.97 4.63 21.18
C ASP A 162 -2.68 4.93 21.96
N TYR A 163 -2.77 4.85 23.29
CA TYR A 163 -1.64 5.01 24.19
C TYR A 163 -1.59 3.91 25.24
N ALA A 164 -0.38 3.61 25.73
CA ALA A 164 -0.17 2.57 26.73
C ALA A 164 -0.94 2.87 28.02
N GLY A 165 -1.75 1.91 28.47
CA GLY A 165 -2.58 2.02 29.67
C GLY A 165 -3.91 2.75 29.48
N ASN A 166 -4.31 3.09 28.25
CA ASN A 166 -5.63 3.66 28.01
C ASN A 166 -6.73 2.62 28.30
N VAL A 167 -7.73 3.01 29.10
CA VAL A 167 -8.91 2.19 29.44
C VAL A 167 -10.23 2.91 29.11
N PHE A 168 -10.19 4.00 28.35
CA PHE A 168 -11.36 4.80 28.02
C PHE A 168 -12.17 4.21 26.85
N GLY A 169 -13.49 4.41 26.87
CA GLY A 169 -14.40 4.05 25.78
C GLY A 169 -14.91 2.61 25.84
N ALA A 170 -15.41 2.11 24.71
CA ALA A 170 -16.00 0.79 24.60
C ALA A 170 -14.99 -0.34 24.84
N ALA A 171 -15.47 -1.53 25.19
CA ALA A 171 -14.62 -2.71 25.41
C ALA A 171 -13.71 -3.03 24.21
N ALA A 172 -14.20 -2.81 22.98
CA ALA A 172 -13.42 -2.97 21.76
C ALA A 172 -12.24 -1.97 21.66
N SER A 173 -12.44 -0.71 22.08
CA SER A 173 -11.36 0.28 22.17
C SER A 173 -10.31 -0.12 23.21
N GLN A 174 -10.75 -0.51 24.41
CA GLN A 174 -9.85 -0.98 25.47
C GLN A 174 -9.04 -2.21 25.04
N ALA A 175 -9.66 -3.12 24.27
CA ALA A 175 -8.99 -4.30 23.73
C ALA A 175 -7.87 -3.96 22.73
N ILE A 176 -7.96 -2.83 22.02
CA ILE A 176 -6.90 -2.31 21.15
C ILE A 176 -5.79 -1.68 21.98
N TYR A 177 -6.13 -0.86 22.98
CA TYR A 177 -5.13 -0.16 23.80
C TYR A 177 -4.32 -1.09 24.70
N ALA A 178 -4.89 -2.24 25.06
CA ALA A 178 -4.19 -3.28 25.81
C ALA A 178 -3.10 -4.00 24.98
N LEU A 179 -3.07 -3.82 23.65
CA LEU A 179 -2.03 -4.40 22.80
C LEU A 179 -0.72 -3.63 22.93
N PRO A 180 0.44 -4.31 22.78
CA PRO A 180 1.73 -3.64 22.72
C PRO A 180 1.85 -2.75 21.47
N ASN A 181 2.93 -1.96 21.41
CA ASN A 181 3.22 -1.05 20.30
C ASN A 181 2.11 0.00 20.08
N ASN A 182 1.63 0.60 21.17
CA ASN A 182 0.71 1.74 21.12
C ASN A 182 1.38 2.91 20.38
N ALA A 183 0.58 3.80 19.78
CA ALA A 183 1.10 4.95 19.06
C ALA A 183 1.81 5.93 20.00
N LEU A 184 1.36 6.02 21.26
CA LEU A 184 1.91 6.91 22.27
C LEU A 184 2.25 6.15 23.56
N PRO A 185 3.30 6.58 24.30
CA PRO A 185 3.69 5.94 25.55
C PRO A 185 2.76 6.27 26.73
N SER A 186 1.96 7.34 26.64
CA SER A 186 0.97 7.75 27.66
C SER A 186 -0.02 8.76 27.07
N PHE A 187 -1.00 9.22 27.85
CA PHE A 187 -2.00 10.21 27.43
C PHE A 187 -1.38 11.53 26.88
N PRO A 188 -0.46 12.21 27.60
CA PRO A 188 0.29 13.35 27.04
C PRO A 188 1.59 12.90 26.32
N GLY A 189 1.68 11.64 25.90
CA GLY A 189 2.90 11.03 25.41
C GLY A 189 3.54 11.76 24.23
N SER A 190 4.86 11.69 24.17
CA SER A 190 5.71 12.17 23.07
C SER A 190 7.08 11.51 23.20
N PRO A 191 7.79 11.19 22.11
CA PRO A 191 7.33 11.27 20.71
C PRO A 191 6.33 10.16 20.36
N TYR A 192 5.85 10.17 19.10
CA TYR A 192 5.16 9.01 18.55
C TYR A 192 6.06 7.77 18.50
N SER A 193 5.48 6.62 18.79
CA SER A 193 6.09 5.32 18.49
C SER A 193 5.85 5.03 17.01
N SER A 194 6.86 5.32 16.20
CA SER A 194 6.76 5.17 14.74
C SER A 194 6.52 3.71 14.33
N PRO A 195 5.65 3.44 13.33
CA PRO A 195 5.53 2.13 12.71
C PRO A 195 6.66 1.83 11.71
N PHE A 196 7.60 2.76 11.53
CA PHE A 196 8.78 2.62 10.67
C PHE A 196 9.81 1.73 11.36
N ILE A 197 9.75 0.43 11.06
CA ILE A 197 10.66 -0.54 11.68
C ILE A 197 12.01 -0.58 10.93
N GLU A 198 12.04 -0.24 9.63
CA GLU A 198 13.27 -0.23 8.81
C GLU A 198 13.24 0.79 7.66
N ALA A 199 14.43 1.17 7.16
CA ALA A 199 14.64 2.18 6.11
C ALA A 199 13.96 1.89 4.75
N CYS A 200 13.42 0.68 4.55
CA CYS A 200 12.73 0.26 3.33
C CYS A 200 11.22 -0.01 3.53
N ALA A 201 10.65 0.39 4.69
CA ALA A 201 9.24 0.20 4.96
C ALA A 201 8.37 0.96 3.93
N ARG A 202 7.49 0.24 3.25
CA ARG A 202 6.51 0.82 2.32
C ARG A 202 5.34 1.37 3.12
N ASN A 203 5.14 2.68 3.06
CA ASN A 203 4.14 3.38 3.86
C ASN A 203 3.03 3.92 2.95
N PHE A 204 1.80 3.69 3.35
CA PHE A 204 0.61 4.08 2.60
C PHE A 204 -0.41 4.74 3.52
N ILE A 205 -1.06 5.77 3.01
CA ILE A 205 -2.26 6.36 3.61
C ILE A 205 -3.43 6.04 2.69
N ILE A 206 -4.51 5.52 3.25
CA ILE A 206 -5.80 5.43 2.56
C ILE A 206 -6.69 6.47 3.21
N TYR A 207 -6.84 7.62 2.55
CA TYR A 207 -7.71 8.70 3.00
C TYR A 207 -9.13 8.41 2.50
N ILE A 208 -10.06 8.18 3.42
CA ILE A 208 -11.48 7.99 3.12
C ILE A 208 -12.21 9.28 3.50
N SER A 209 -12.64 10.02 2.49
CA SER A 209 -13.33 11.31 2.59
C SER A 209 -14.83 11.12 2.56
N ASN A 210 -15.54 11.74 3.50
CA ASN A 210 -17.00 11.80 3.52
C ASN A 210 -17.54 13.17 3.10
N GLY A 211 -16.66 14.12 2.77
CA GLY A 211 -17.02 15.40 2.17
C GLY A 211 -15.94 16.46 2.38
N ALA A 212 -16.22 17.69 1.94
CA ALA A 212 -15.24 18.78 2.02
C ALA A 212 -14.82 19.09 3.46
N ALA A 213 -13.51 19.10 3.70
CA ALA A 213 -12.95 19.52 4.98
C ALA A 213 -13.25 21.00 5.25
N GLN A 214 -13.29 21.36 6.53
CA GLN A 214 -13.72 22.69 7.01
C GLN A 214 -12.53 23.53 7.49
N ASP A 215 -11.40 23.45 6.78
CA ASP A 215 -10.22 24.26 7.07
C ASP A 215 -10.51 25.75 6.81
N ASN A 216 -10.24 26.60 7.81
CA ASN A 216 -10.29 28.04 7.64
C ASN A 216 -8.90 28.60 7.29
N ASN A 217 -8.81 29.91 7.02
CA ASN A 217 -7.54 30.54 6.64
C ASN A 217 -6.44 30.39 7.69
N ALA A 218 -6.77 30.41 8.99
CA ALA A 218 -5.79 30.24 10.05
C ALA A 218 -5.27 28.79 10.13
N ASP A 219 -6.15 27.81 9.91
CA ASP A 219 -5.77 26.40 9.84
C ASP A 219 -4.85 26.12 8.65
N ASN A 220 -5.18 26.68 7.48
CA ASN A 220 -4.37 26.55 6.27
C ASN A 220 -3.00 27.24 6.44
N ALA A 221 -2.97 28.43 7.04
CA ALA A 221 -1.71 29.12 7.34
C ALA A 221 -0.81 28.30 8.28
N GLU A 222 -1.39 27.68 9.30
CA GLU A 222 -0.64 26.82 10.23
C GLU A 222 -0.18 25.51 9.57
N ALA A 223 -0.99 24.90 8.72
CA ALA A 223 -0.60 23.73 7.93
C ALA A 223 0.58 24.05 6.99
N SER A 224 0.54 25.21 6.32
CA SER A 224 1.62 25.70 5.45
C SER A 224 2.91 26.01 6.22
N ARG A 225 2.79 26.62 7.41
CA ARG A 225 3.95 26.91 8.26
C ARG A 225 4.65 25.61 8.68
N ARG A 226 3.89 24.61 9.12
CA ARG A 226 4.42 23.29 9.49
C ARG A 226 5.05 22.56 8.31
N LEU A 227 4.49 22.72 7.12
CA LEU A 227 5.07 22.15 5.90
C LEU A 227 6.45 22.75 5.63
N SER A 228 6.61 24.07 5.74
CA SER A 228 7.92 24.72 5.67
C SER A 228 8.91 24.17 6.69
N ASP A 229 8.48 24.02 7.95
CA ASP A 229 9.32 23.45 9.02
C ASP A 229 9.75 22.02 8.67
N ALA A 230 8.85 21.22 8.09
CA ALA A 230 9.14 19.85 7.69
C ALA A 230 10.13 19.76 6.52
N TYR A 231 10.01 20.62 5.50
CA TYR A 231 11.00 20.73 4.41
C TYR A 231 12.39 21.13 4.94
N ALA A 232 12.43 22.10 5.87
CA ALA A 232 13.67 22.55 6.50
C ALA A 232 14.34 21.46 7.35
N ALA A 233 13.55 20.57 7.97
CA ALA A 233 14.06 19.48 8.79
C ALA A 233 14.74 18.36 7.98
N ILE A 234 14.35 18.14 6.72
CA ILE A 234 14.90 17.08 5.85
C ILE A 234 15.74 17.61 4.66
N PRO A 235 16.44 18.74 4.87
CA PRO A 235 17.02 19.64 3.85
C PRO A 235 16.51 19.53 2.40
N LEU A 236 15.20 19.50 2.19
CA LEU A 236 14.60 19.53 0.86
C LEU A 236 14.15 20.96 0.51
N ALA A 237 14.34 21.36 -0.76
CA ALA A 237 13.78 22.61 -1.25
C ALA A 237 12.25 22.49 -1.35
N ARG A 238 11.52 23.40 -0.71
CA ARG A 238 10.05 23.48 -0.82
C ARG A 238 9.67 23.97 -2.22
N PRO A 239 8.89 23.20 -3.01
CA PRO A 239 8.35 23.66 -4.29
C PRO A 239 7.32 24.79 -4.12
N ALA A 240 6.91 25.40 -5.22
CA ALA A 240 5.75 26.28 -5.22
C ALA A 240 4.46 25.50 -4.86
N ASP A 241 3.54 26.17 -4.16
CA ASP A 241 2.24 25.61 -3.77
C ASP A 241 1.38 25.30 -5.01
N ILE A 242 0.50 24.30 -4.90
CA ILE A 242 -0.37 23.87 -6.00
C ILE A 242 -1.55 24.83 -6.08
N THR A 243 -1.72 25.51 -7.21
CA THR A 243 -2.73 26.59 -7.33
C THR A 243 -3.73 26.38 -8.46
N ASP A 244 -3.52 25.36 -9.29
CA ASP A 244 -4.23 25.12 -10.54
C ASP A 244 -5.18 23.90 -10.48
N LEU A 245 -5.84 23.69 -9.34
CA LEU A 245 -6.89 22.66 -9.23
C LEU A 245 -8.09 22.99 -10.11
N THR A 246 -8.54 21.98 -10.88
CA THR A 246 -9.72 22.04 -11.72
C THR A 246 -10.62 20.82 -11.47
N PRO A 247 -11.89 20.99 -11.05
CA PRO A 247 -12.54 22.26 -10.67
C PRO A 247 -11.87 22.98 -9.48
N ASN A 248 -12.04 24.30 -9.41
CA ASN A 248 -11.50 25.11 -8.31
C ASN A 248 -12.39 25.04 -7.04
N GLY A 249 -11.87 25.50 -5.91
CA GLY A 249 -12.63 25.64 -4.66
C GLY A 249 -11.94 25.10 -3.42
N SER A 250 -10.74 24.50 -3.55
CA SER A 250 -9.99 23.95 -2.40
C SER A 250 -8.47 24.13 -2.50
N GLN A 251 -7.96 24.96 -3.42
CA GLN A 251 -6.51 25.22 -3.60
C GLN A 251 -5.81 25.85 -2.39
N GLY A 252 -6.55 26.39 -1.43
CA GLY A 252 -5.96 26.93 -0.20
C GLY A 252 -5.68 25.86 0.86
N ASN A 253 -6.11 24.62 0.64
CA ASN A 253 -5.94 23.53 1.61
C ASN A 253 -4.63 22.81 1.34
N TYR A 254 -3.77 22.74 2.36
CA TYR A 254 -2.41 22.24 2.19
C TYR A 254 -2.28 20.69 2.17
N ALA A 255 -3.39 19.96 2.05
CA ALA A 255 -3.39 18.50 2.16
C ALA A 255 -2.65 17.80 1.01
N ASP A 256 -2.73 18.33 -0.21
CA ASP A 256 -2.01 17.82 -1.38
C ASP A 256 -0.53 18.19 -1.36
N GLU A 257 -0.14 19.40 -0.89
CA GLU A 257 1.29 19.66 -0.68
C GLU A 257 1.89 18.80 0.43
N TRP A 258 1.13 18.49 1.49
CA TRP A 258 1.57 17.51 2.49
C TRP A 258 1.72 16.12 1.89
N ALA A 259 0.77 15.66 1.07
CA ALA A 259 0.87 14.36 0.38
C ALA A 259 2.10 14.31 -0.55
N TRP A 260 2.35 15.39 -1.30
CA TRP A 260 3.52 15.52 -2.17
C TRP A 260 4.84 15.51 -1.39
N PHE A 261 4.91 16.29 -0.30
CA PHE A 261 6.05 16.31 0.59
C PHE A 261 6.33 14.93 1.19
N MET A 262 5.30 14.26 1.71
CA MET A 262 5.44 12.95 2.32
C MET A 262 5.97 11.89 1.35
N LYS A 263 5.57 11.95 0.07
CA LYS A 263 6.14 11.12 -1.00
C LYS A 263 7.59 11.47 -1.32
N SER A 264 7.93 12.75 -1.30
CA SER A 264 9.28 13.23 -1.59
C SER A 264 10.26 12.93 -0.44
N SER A 265 9.76 12.92 0.79
CA SER A 265 10.52 12.65 2.02
C SER A 265 11.15 11.25 2.05
N PRO A 266 12.11 10.98 2.95
CA PRO A 266 12.64 9.64 3.18
C PRO A 266 11.57 8.59 3.53
N SER A 267 10.43 9.01 4.07
CA SER A 267 9.33 8.10 4.45
C SER A 267 8.57 7.53 3.24
N LYS A 268 8.72 8.14 2.05
CA LYS A 268 8.12 7.70 0.77
C LYS A 268 6.65 7.32 0.84
N ILE A 269 5.86 8.06 1.62
CA ILE A 269 4.46 7.72 1.88
C ILE A 269 3.63 8.02 0.63
N THR A 270 2.90 7.01 0.15
CA THR A 270 1.95 7.16 -0.96
C THR A 270 0.52 7.24 -0.42
N THR A 271 -0.26 8.20 -0.91
CA THR A 271 -1.63 8.46 -0.44
C THR A 271 -2.64 8.05 -1.51
N TYR A 272 -3.56 7.17 -1.16
CA TYR A 272 -4.76 6.89 -1.94
C TYR A 272 -5.92 7.68 -1.36
N THR A 273 -6.81 8.16 -2.21
CA THR A 273 -7.98 8.94 -1.78
C THR A 273 -9.26 8.29 -2.28
N LEU A 274 -10.23 8.11 -1.39
CA LEU A 274 -11.58 7.69 -1.72
C LEU A 274 -12.54 8.82 -1.36
N ASP A 275 -13.21 9.37 -2.36
CA ASP A 275 -14.27 10.36 -2.20
C ASP A 275 -15.61 9.64 -2.15
N VAL A 276 -16.16 9.49 -0.95
CA VAL A 276 -17.39 8.74 -0.68
C VAL A 276 -18.59 9.65 -0.91
N ASP A 277 -19.48 9.22 -1.80
CA ASP A 277 -20.65 9.95 -2.28
C ASP A 277 -20.31 11.42 -2.66
N PRO A 278 -19.44 11.65 -3.67
CA PRO A 278 -18.94 12.98 -4.01
C PRO A 278 -20.06 14.00 -4.26
N ILE A 279 -19.96 15.15 -3.62
CA ILE A 279 -20.92 16.24 -3.79
C ILE A 279 -20.57 17.01 -5.07
N THR A 280 -21.52 17.12 -5.99
CA THR A 280 -21.30 17.75 -7.31
C THR A 280 -21.56 19.26 -7.33
N THR A 281 -21.91 19.86 -6.20
CA THR A 281 -22.26 21.28 -6.06
C THR A 281 -21.54 21.93 -4.88
N GLY A 282 -21.54 23.26 -4.82
CA GLY A 282 -20.88 24.00 -3.75
C GLY A 282 -19.37 23.74 -3.71
N GLN A 283 -18.84 23.41 -2.53
CA GLN A 283 -17.41 23.12 -2.33
C GLN A 283 -16.99 21.72 -2.81
N GLY A 284 -17.94 20.82 -3.09
CA GLY A 284 -17.65 19.43 -3.42
C GLY A 284 -16.75 19.21 -4.64
N PRO A 285 -17.00 19.86 -5.80
CA PRO A 285 -16.13 19.68 -6.97
C PRO A 285 -14.67 20.11 -6.74
N GLY A 286 -14.45 21.20 -6.01
CA GLY A 286 -13.10 21.65 -5.65
C GLY A 286 -12.42 20.69 -4.66
N TRP A 287 -13.20 20.08 -3.76
CA TRP A 287 -12.72 19.08 -2.84
C TRP A 287 -12.31 17.77 -3.55
N SER A 288 -13.13 17.28 -4.49
CA SER A 288 -12.78 16.13 -5.31
C SER A 288 -11.50 16.39 -6.12
N ALA A 289 -11.30 17.61 -6.63
CA ALA A 289 -10.07 18.01 -7.31
C ALA A 289 -8.85 17.98 -6.37
N LEU A 290 -8.99 18.45 -5.12
CA LEU A 290 -7.94 18.36 -4.11
C LEU A 290 -7.59 16.90 -3.77
N LEU A 291 -8.59 16.05 -3.54
CA LEU A 291 -8.36 14.62 -3.27
C LEU A 291 -7.66 13.93 -4.44
N SER A 292 -8.01 14.30 -5.67
CA SER A 292 -7.32 13.82 -6.89
C SER A 292 -5.87 14.30 -6.94
N SER A 293 -5.61 15.56 -6.60
CA SER A 293 -4.26 16.14 -6.49
C SER A 293 -3.41 15.41 -5.44
N MET A 294 -3.95 15.19 -4.23
CA MET A 294 -3.29 14.45 -3.15
C MET A 294 -2.81 13.06 -3.61
N ALA A 295 -3.69 12.31 -4.28
CA ALA A 295 -3.36 10.99 -4.80
C ALA A 295 -2.29 11.08 -5.89
N THR A 296 -2.51 11.92 -6.90
CA THR A 296 -1.62 12.04 -8.07
C THR A 296 -0.21 12.46 -7.69
N HIS A 297 -0.06 13.49 -6.85
CA HIS A 297 1.27 14.00 -6.44
C HIS A 297 2.02 13.05 -5.49
N SER A 298 1.32 12.17 -4.78
CA SER A 298 1.95 11.14 -3.94
C SER A 298 2.17 9.79 -4.65
N GLY A 299 1.73 9.68 -5.92
CA GLY A 299 1.80 8.47 -6.73
C GLY A 299 0.78 7.40 -6.35
N GLY A 300 -0.33 7.79 -5.71
CA GLY A 300 -1.49 6.92 -5.45
C GLY A 300 -2.60 7.16 -6.47
N GLU A 301 -3.79 6.62 -6.17
CA GLU A 301 -4.96 6.71 -7.05
C GLU A 301 -6.16 7.31 -6.31
N TYR A 302 -6.94 8.10 -7.05
CA TYR A 302 -8.19 8.70 -6.59
C TYR A 302 -9.37 7.86 -7.05
N PHE A 303 -10.31 7.62 -6.15
CA PHE A 303 -11.56 6.94 -6.45
C PHE A 303 -12.76 7.76 -5.98
N ALA A 304 -13.65 8.10 -6.91
CA ALA A 304 -15.01 8.47 -6.57
C ALA A 304 -15.81 7.18 -6.34
N VAL A 305 -16.40 7.01 -5.16
CA VAL A 305 -17.13 5.79 -4.78
C VAL A 305 -18.49 6.12 -4.23
N SER A 306 -19.45 5.22 -4.43
CA SER A 306 -20.71 5.30 -3.69
C SER A 306 -20.64 4.50 -2.39
N SER A 307 -21.17 5.06 -1.30
CA SER A 307 -21.41 4.31 -0.07
C SER A 307 -22.55 3.30 -0.25
N ALA A 308 -23.38 3.44 -1.29
CA ALA A 308 -24.41 2.46 -1.61
C ALA A 308 -23.79 1.24 -2.32
N GLY A 309 -24.13 0.04 -1.83
CA GLY A 309 -23.71 -1.22 -2.45
C GLY A 309 -22.28 -1.63 -2.07
N THR A 310 -21.50 -2.12 -3.05
CA THR A 310 -20.20 -2.78 -2.82
C THR A 310 -18.99 -2.02 -3.33
N ASP A 311 -19.18 -0.85 -3.96
CA ASP A 311 -18.12 -0.14 -4.68
C ASP A 311 -16.95 0.24 -3.77
N LEU A 312 -17.24 0.82 -2.60
CA LEU A 312 -16.23 1.14 -1.59
C LEU A 312 -15.39 -0.09 -1.18
N ALA A 313 -16.02 -1.23 -0.90
CA ALA A 313 -15.30 -2.47 -0.53
C ALA A 313 -14.44 -3.00 -1.69
N LEU A 314 -14.93 -2.91 -2.93
CA LEU A 314 -14.19 -3.32 -4.13
C LEU A 314 -12.96 -2.43 -4.35
N LYS A 315 -13.09 -1.12 -4.19
CA LYS A 315 -11.96 -0.19 -4.34
C LYS A 315 -10.94 -0.34 -3.21
N LEU A 316 -11.38 -0.49 -1.96
CA LEU A 316 -10.46 -0.78 -0.86
C LEU A 316 -9.70 -2.10 -1.09
N THR A 317 -10.40 -3.16 -1.53
CA THR A 317 -9.76 -4.44 -1.88
C THR A 317 -8.75 -4.27 -3.02
N SER A 318 -9.11 -3.51 -4.06
CA SER A 318 -8.21 -3.17 -5.16
C SER A 318 -6.94 -2.49 -4.67
N ILE A 319 -7.07 -1.47 -3.80
CA ILE A 319 -5.92 -0.78 -3.21
C ILE A 319 -5.04 -1.78 -2.47
N PHE A 320 -5.58 -2.54 -1.50
CA PHE A 320 -4.78 -3.51 -0.74
C PHE A 320 -4.06 -4.51 -1.65
N ASN A 321 -4.70 -5.00 -2.70
CA ASN A 321 -4.06 -5.88 -3.68
C ASN A 321 -2.89 -5.19 -4.41
N GLN A 322 -3.03 -3.92 -4.78
CA GLN A 322 -1.92 -3.13 -5.36
C GLN A 322 -0.78 -2.91 -4.36
N LEU A 323 -1.07 -2.86 -3.05
CA LEU A 323 -0.07 -2.68 -2.00
C LEU A 323 0.74 -3.95 -1.72
N GLN A 324 0.31 -5.12 -2.17
CA GLN A 324 1.12 -6.33 -2.02
C GLN A 324 2.46 -6.16 -2.75
N PRO A 325 3.56 -6.77 -2.26
CA PRO A 325 4.79 -6.81 -3.03
C PRO A 325 4.44 -7.42 -4.40
N SER A 326 4.56 -6.63 -5.46
CA SER A 326 4.51 -7.16 -6.81
C SER A 326 5.74 -8.04 -6.96
N ASP A 327 5.53 -9.32 -7.26
CA ASP A 327 6.59 -10.26 -7.65
C ASP A 327 7.53 -9.53 -8.63
N SER A 328 8.81 -9.44 -8.29
CA SER A 328 9.81 -8.76 -9.10
C SER A 328 9.98 -9.50 -10.43
N VAL A 329 9.18 -9.13 -11.43
CA VAL A 329 9.28 -9.68 -12.77
C VAL A 329 10.43 -8.97 -13.49
N PHE A 330 11.48 -9.71 -13.79
CA PHE A 330 12.56 -9.22 -14.63
C PHE A 330 12.10 -9.26 -16.09
N SER A 331 12.10 -8.10 -16.73
CA SER A 331 12.05 -7.98 -18.19
C SER A 331 13.26 -7.21 -18.69
N SER A 332 14.17 -7.90 -19.36
CA SER A 332 15.09 -7.23 -20.29
C SER A 332 14.33 -6.95 -21.59
N ALA A 333 14.06 -5.68 -21.88
CA ALA A 333 13.60 -5.29 -23.21
C ALA A 333 14.78 -5.36 -24.18
N SER A 334 14.88 -6.43 -24.98
CA SER A 334 15.84 -6.49 -26.08
C SER A 334 15.14 -6.05 -27.37
N LEU A 335 15.54 -4.89 -27.90
CA LEU A 335 15.31 -4.58 -29.31
C LEU A 335 16.35 -5.39 -30.12
N PRO A 336 15.95 -6.31 -31.01
CA PRO A 336 16.90 -6.94 -31.92
C PRO A 336 17.39 -5.91 -32.95
N VAL A 337 18.37 -5.09 -32.57
CA VAL A 337 19.12 -4.26 -33.51
C VAL A 337 20.26 -5.10 -34.04
N SER A 338 20.03 -5.77 -35.17
CA SER A 338 21.09 -6.44 -35.91
C SER A 338 21.78 -5.44 -36.83
N VAL A 339 23.10 -5.30 -36.70
CA VAL A 339 23.94 -4.48 -37.60
C VAL A 339 23.94 -4.98 -39.06
N ASN A 340 23.35 -6.16 -39.33
CA ASN A 340 23.30 -6.81 -40.64
C ASN A 340 21.94 -6.70 -41.35
N ALA A 341 20.90 -6.12 -40.72
CA ALA A 341 19.57 -5.99 -41.32
C ALA A 341 19.19 -4.51 -41.50
N ARG A 342 19.83 -3.82 -42.45
CA ARG A 342 19.42 -2.45 -42.82
C ARG A 342 18.17 -2.52 -43.70
N GLY A 343 17.01 -2.13 -43.16
CA GLY A 343 15.91 -1.63 -43.99
C GLY A 343 14.47 -2.04 -43.65
N THR A 344 14.22 -2.94 -42.69
CA THR A 344 12.83 -3.25 -42.27
C THR A 344 12.76 -3.52 -40.76
N TYR A 345 12.63 -2.46 -39.98
CA TYR A 345 12.29 -2.60 -38.55
C TYR A 345 10.77 -2.62 -38.42
N GLN A 346 10.22 -3.73 -37.94
CA GLN A 346 8.82 -3.76 -37.53
C GLN A 346 8.70 -3.15 -36.13
N ASN A 347 7.59 -2.46 -35.87
CA ASN A 347 7.27 -1.91 -34.56
C ASN A 347 6.88 -3.05 -33.60
N GLN A 348 7.89 -3.75 -33.10
CA GLN A 348 7.76 -4.95 -32.28
C GLN A 348 8.69 -4.84 -31.08
N VAL A 349 8.10 -4.88 -29.88
CA VAL A 349 8.79 -4.85 -28.60
C VAL A 349 8.60 -6.22 -27.95
N PHE A 350 9.72 -6.91 -27.68
CA PHE A 350 9.71 -8.21 -27.02
C PHE A 350 10.11 -8.07 -25.56
N MET A 351 9.32 -8.66 -24.67
CA MET A 351 9.44 -8.56 -23.22
C MET A 351 9.39 -9.97 -22.62
N GLY A 352 10.56 -10.48 -22.21
CA GLY A 352 10.62 -11.73 -21.45
C GLY A 352 10.19 -11.46 -20.02
N MET A 353 9.31 -12.29 -19.46
CA MET A 353 8.82 -12.15 -18.10
C MET A 353 9.02 -13.46 -17.37
N PHE A 354 9.74 -13.44 -16.25
CA PHE A 354 10.06 -14.63 -15.48
C PHE A 354 9.88 -14.34 -13.98
N ARG A 355 9.42 -15.34 -13.24
CA ARG A 355 9.42 -15.36 -11.78
C ARG A 355 10.03 -16.65 -11.25
N PRO A 356 10.85 -16.59 -10.19
CA PRO A 356 11.26 -17.76 -9.44
C PRO A 356 10.07 -18.48 -8.82
N ASP A 357 10.23 -19.77 -8.55
CA ASP A 357 9.24 -20.55 -7.82
C ASP A 357 9.06 -19.98 -6.39
N PRO A 358 7.82 -19.78 -5.92
CA PRO A 358 7.54 -19.17 -4.61
C PRO A 358 8.03 -20.03 -3.43
N ASP A 359 8.20 -21.34 -3.62
CA ASP A 359 8.73 -22.25 -2.60
C ASP A 359 10.26 -22.42 -2.73
N SER A 360 10.94 -21.54 -3.47
CA SER A 360 12.39 -21.61 -3.75
C SER A 360 12.81 -22.92 -4.40
N GLN A 361 11.91 -23.59 -5.12
CA GLN A 361 12.26 -24.75 -5.92
C GLN A 361 13.12 -24.32 -7.13
N PRO A 362 13.98 -25.19 -7.68
CA PRO A 362 14.87 -24.86 -8.79
C PRO A 362 14.10 -24.78 -10.13
N ARG A 363 13.10 -23.90 -10.21
CA ARG A 363 12.26 -23.66 -11.38
C ARG A 363 12.00 -22.16 -11.53
N TRP A 364 12.03 -21.71 -12.78
CA TRP A 364 11.68 -20.35 -13.16
C TRP A 364 10.53 -20.46 -14.15
N ARG A 365 9.38 -19.94 -13.77
CA ARG A 365 8.22 -19.88 -14.67
C ARG A 365 8.27 -18.55 -15.40
N GLY A 366 8.01 -18.57 -16.69
CA GLY A 366 8.04 -17.36 -17.48
C GLY A 366 7.66 -17.57 -18.93
N ASN A 367 7.45 -16.46 -19.63
CA ASN A 367 6.96 -16.41 -20.99
C ASN A 367 7.46 -15.13 -21.69
N LEU A 368 7.32 -15.09 -23.01
CA LEU A 368 7.69 -13.95 -23.84
C LEU A 368 6.42 -13.23 -24.32
N LYS A 369 6.38 -11.92 -24.12
CA LYS A 369 5.29 -11.05 -24.57
C LYS A 369 5.77 -10.18 -25.71
N GLN A 370 4.89 -9.94 -26.67
CA GLN A 370 5.12 -8.99 -27.75
C GLN A 370 4.14 -7.82 -27.65
N TYR A 371 4.65 -6.61 -27.74
CA TYR A 371 3.91 -5.34 -27.79
C TYR A 371 4.43 -4.48 -28.96
N LYS A 372 3.87 -3.28 -29.13
CA LYS A 372 4.35 -2.27 -30.09
C LYS A 372 4.40 -0.89 -29.45
N PHE A 373 5.10 0.07 -30.02
CA PHE A 373 4.94 1.46 -29.63
C PHE A 373 3.65 2.04 -30.21
N GLY A 374 2.82 2.65 -29.35
CA GLY A 374 1.75 3.56 -29.71
C GLY A 374 2.21 5.00 -29.53
N TYR A 375 1.63 5.91 -30.30
CA TYR A 375 1.89 7.35 -30.18
C TYR A 375 0.56 8.05 -29.94
N ASP A 376 0.50 8.84 -28.88
CA ASP A 376 -0.68 9.62 -28.50
C ASP A 376 -0.51 11.06 -28.99
N ILE A 377 -1.27 11.42 -30.03
CA ILE A 377 -1.17 12.73 -30.71
C ILE A 377 -1.57 13.89 -29.76
N PRO A 378 -2.67 13.81 -28.99
CA PRO A 378 -3.03 14.83 -28.00
C PRO A 378 -1.96 15.19 -26.97
N THR A 379 -1.19 14.21 -26.50
CA THR A 379 -0.22 14.42 -25.42
C THR A 379 1.23 14.48 -25.90
N ASP A 380 1.48 14.23 -27.19
CA ASP A 380 2.82 14.13 -27.78
C ASP A 380 3.71 13.10 -27.05
N THR A 381 3.13 11.96 -26.68
CA THR A 381 3.83 10.91 -25.92
C THR A 381 3.82 9.55 -26.61
N LEU A 382 4.87 8.77 -26.36
CA LEU A 382 5.00 7.39 -26.80
C LEU A 382 4.61 6.45 -25.65
N PHE A 383 3.82 5.42 -25.93
CA PHE A 383 3.42 4.41 -24.95
C PHE A 383 3.59 3.00 -25.51
N LEU A 384 3.63 2.01 -24.63
CA LEU A 384 3.63 0.60 -25.02
C LEU A 384 2.19 0.16 -25.27
N ALA A 385 1.86 -0.30 -26.47
CA ALA A 385 0.52 -0.69 -26.89
C ALA A 385 0.36 -2.21 -27.00
N GLY A 386 -0.78 -2.70 -26.49
CA GLY A 386 -1.27 -4.06 -26.63
C GLY A 386 -1.75 -4.40 -28.06
N ALA A 387 -2.14 -5.66 -28.25
CA ALA A 387 -2.75 -6.16 -29.47
C ALA A 387 -4.10 -5.47 -29.78
N ASP A 388 -4.79 -5.03 -28.73
CA ASP A 388 -6.03 -4.24 -28.77
C ASP A 388 -5.80 -2.74 -29.04
N GLY A 389 -4.54 -2.29 -29.06
CA GLY A 389 -4.17 -0.88 -29.25
C GLY A 389 -4.18 -0.03 -27.98
N ASN A 390 -4.57 -0.59 -26.83
CA ASN A 390 -4.59 0.10 -25.55
C ASN A 390 -3.19 0.14 -24.91
N ALA A 391 -2.98 1.03 -23.95
CA ALA A 391 -1.74 1.07 -23.18
C ALA A 391 -1.55 -0.22 -22.38
N ALA A 392 -0.41 -0.88 -22.57
CA ALA A 392 -0.05 -2.12 -21.92
C ALA A 392 0.53 -1.91 -20.52
N VAL A 393 1.00 -0.69 -20.20
CA VAL A 393 1.59 -0.34 -18.89
C VAL A 393 0.56 0.42 -18.05
N SER A 394 0.39 0.00 -16.80
CA SER A 394 -0.43 0.69 -15.80
C SER A 394 0.26 1.95 -15.30
N GLY A 395 -0.44 3.08 -15.32
CA GLY A 395 0.06 4.34 -14.76
C GLY A 395 0.25 4.32 -13.24
N ALA A 396 -0.45 3.42 -12.52
CA ALA A 396 -0.40 3.32 -11.06
C ALA A 396 0.83 2.55 -10.56
N SER A 397 1.22 1.49 -11.28
CA SER A 397 2.31 0.60 -10.86
C SER A 397 3.59 0.77 -11.69
N GLY A 398 3.49 1.34 -12.90
CA GLY A 398 4.59 1.36 -13.87
C GLY A 398 4.89 -0.02 -14.49
N PHE A 399 4.09 -1.04 -14.18
CA PHE A 399 4.21 -2.41 -14.70
C PHE A 399 3.13 -2.72 -15.74
N ILE A 400 3.23 -3.88 -16.39
CA ILE A 400 2.20 -4.36 -17.33
C ILE A 400 0.84 -4.45 -16.63
N SER A 401 -0.22 -3.97 -17.28
CA SER A 401 -1.59 -4.01 -16.77
C SER A 401 -2.16 -5.43 -16.78
N PRO A 402 -2.99 -5.83 -15.79
CA PRO A 402 -3.73 -7.11 -15.79
C PRO A 402 -4.65 -7.31 -16.97
N THR A 403 -5.08 -6.22 -17.57
CA THR A 403 -5.92 -6.24 -18.76
C THR A 403 -5.13 -6.17 -20.06
N ALA A 404 -3.80 -6.04 -20.02
CA ALA A 404 -2.99 -5.95 -21.22
C ALA A 404 -3.02 -7.26 -22.01
N ILE A 405 -3.10 -7.12 -23.34
CA ILE A 405 -3.13 -8.24 -24.28
C ILE A 405 -1.86 -8.15 -25.14
N SER A 406 -0.94 -9.09 -24.98
CA SER A 406 0.21 -9.20 -25.88
C SER A 406 -0.18 -9.75 -27.25
N PHE A 407 0.61 -9.48 -28.29
CA PHE A 407 0.34 -9.96 -29.65
C PHE A 407 0.38 -11.49 -29.80
N TRP A 408 0.89 -12.20 -28.79
CA TRP A 408 1.02 -13.65 -28.80
C TRP A 408 0.09 -14.38 -27.85
N THR A 409 -0.84 -13.68 -27.18
CA THR A 409 -1.88 -14.32 -26.39
C THR A 409 -3.17 -14.52 -27.18
N SER A 410 -3.93 -15.55 -26.81
CA SER A 410 -5.28 -15.80 -27.33
C SER A 410 -6.14 -16.49 -26.25
N SER A 411 -7.47 -16.35 -26.33
CA SER A 411 -8.35 -17.03 -25.37
C SER A 411 -8.19 -18.54 -25.47
N SER A 412 -8.00 -19.22 -24.34
CA SER A 412 -7.75 -20.67 -24.29
C SER A 412 -8.38 -21.33 -23.07
N THR A 413 -8.38 -22.67 -23.04
CA THR A 413 -8.79 -23.48 -21.88
C THR A 413 -7.62 -24.21 -21.23
N PHE A 414 -6.39 -23.90 -21.64
CA PHE A 414 -5.18 -24.58 -21.15
C PHE A 414 -5.05 -24.45 -19.62
N TRP A 415 -5.38 -23.28 -19.08
CA TRP A 415 -5.26 -22.97 -17.65
C TRP A 415 -6.50 -23.38 -16.83
N THR A 416 -7.45 -24.16 -17.36
CA THR A 416 -8.65 -24.58 -16.60
C THR A 416 -8.33 -25.46 -15.40
N LYS A 417 -7.24 -26.23 -15.44
CA LYS A 417 -6.81 -27.11 -14.33
C LYS A 417 -5.88 -26.45 -13.33
N GLU A 418 -5.25 -25.35 -13.72
CA GLU A 418 -4.36 -24.54 -12.89
C GLU A 418 -4.58 -23.06 -13.24
N PRO A 419 -5.69 -22.42 -12.81
CA PRO A 419 -5.94 -21.02 -13.10
C PRO A 419 -4.84 -20.14 -12.53
N MET A 420 -4.31 -19.23 -13.34
CA MET A 420 -3.21 -18.33 -12.95
C MET A 420 -3.59 -16.86 -13.12
N GLY A 421 -2.92 -15.98 -12.38
CA GLY A 421 -3.17 -14.53 -12.34
C GLY A 421 -3.95 -14.09 -11.10
N THR A 422 -4.16 -12.78 -10.97
CA THR A 422 -4.89 -12.16 -9.85
C THR A 422 -5.94 -11.18 -10.42
N PRO A 423 -7.23 -11.57 -10.51
CA PRO A 423 -7.80 -12.85 -10.08
C PRO A 423 -7.38 -14.03 -10.98
N PRO A 424 -7.42 -15.29 -10.48
CA PRO A 424 -7.05 -16.45 -11.29
C PRO A 424 -7.96 -16.61 -12.50
N THR A 425 -7.37 -16.72 -13.69
CA THR A 425 -8.11 -16.93 -14.93
C THR A 425 -7.70 -18.25 -15.61
N SER A 426 -8.68 -18.92 -16.21
CA SER A 426 -8.47 -20.17 -16.96
C SER A 426 -8.07 -19.96 -18.43
N SER A 427 -8.03 -18.70 -18.85
CA SER A 427 -7.69 -18.27 -20.21
C SER A 427 -6.28 -17.69 -20.26
N ASP A 428 -5.63 -17.82 -21.42
CA ASP A 428 -4.32 -17.22 -21.65
C ASP A 428 -4.42 -15.72 -21.99
N SER A 429 -5.55 -15.28 -22.58
CA SER A 429 -5.85 -13.86 -22.82
C SER A 429 -6.93 -13.34 -21.84
N PRO A 430 -6.79 -12.11 -21.28
CA PRO A 430 -5.57 -11.29 -21.31
C PRO A 430 -4.43 -11.97 -20.54
N ASP A 431 -3.21 -11.83 -21.03
CA ASP A 431 -2.03 -12.41 -20.40
C ASP A 431 -1.40 -11.47 -19.37
N GLY A 432 -1.58 -10.15 -19.52
CA GLY A 432 -1.25 -9.13 -18.52
C GLY A 432 0.12 -9.28 -17.89
N GLU A 433 0.22 -9.00 -16.59
CA GLU A 433 1.42 -9.21 -15.76
C GLU A 433 1.74 -10.68 -15.47
N VAL A 434 0.85 -11.61 -15.84
CA VAL A 434 1.01 -13.04 -15.51
C VAL A 434 2.17 -13.61 -16.31
N VAL A 435 3.26 -13.96 -15.62
CA VAL A 435 4.52 -14.35 -16.27
C VAL A 435 4.42 -15.67 -17.01
N GLU A 436 3.53 -16.57 -16.60
CA GLU A 436 3.30 -17.85 -17.27
C GLU A 436 2.55 -17.71 -18.59
N LYS A 437 1.77 -16.65 -18.75
CA LYS A 437 0.88 -16.43 -19.89
C LYS A 437 1.52 -15.52 -20.92
N GLY A 438 1.17 -15.70 -22.20
CA GLY A 438 1.81 -15.01 -23.32
C GLY A 438 2.21 -15.99 -24.41
N GLY A 439 3.36 -15.77 -25.06
CA GLY A 439 3.79 -16.48 -26.26
C GLY A 439 3.89 -18.01 -26.18
N TRP A 440 2.74 -18.68 -26.34
CA TRP A 440 2.66 -20.05 -26.80
C TRP A 440 2.39 -20.02 -28.30
N ARG A 441 3.31 -20.54 -29.11
CA ARG A 441 3.02 -20.72 -30.53
C ARG A 441 1.95 -21.81 -30.68
N ASN A 442 0.91 -21.50 -31.46
CA ASN A 442 0.10 -22.51 -32.15
C ASN A 442 0.97 -23.45 -32.97
#